data_AF-A0A654KXU0-F1
#
_entry.id   AF-A0A654KXU0-F1
#
_cell.length_a   1.000
_cell.length_b   1.000
_cell.length_c   1.000
_cell.angle_alpha   90.00
_cell.angle_beta   90.00
_cell.angle_gamma   90.00
#
_symmetry.space_group_name_H-M   'P 1'
#
loop_
_entity.id
_entity.type
_entity.pdbx_description
1 polymer ?
#
loop_
_entity_poly.entity_id
_entity_poly.type
_entity_poly.pdbx_seq_one_letter_code
_entity_poly.pdbx_strand_id
1 'polypeptide(L)' 'MKTEIIEALALELTKATIADTDPSTINIKSADLWVKTYQESLKAVEEALKELKPKPKATSKPISGMS' A
#
# COMPACT_ATOMS: atom_id res chain seq x y z
N MET A 1 2.00 6.61 -10.66
CA MET A 1 2.08 5.22 -11.15
C MET A 1 0.77 4.89 -11.84
N LYS A 2 0.76 4.09 -12.92
CA LYS A 2 -0.48 3.69 -13.58
C LYS A 2 -1.25 2.69 -12.70
N THR A 3 -2.58 2.72 -12.74
CA THR A 3 -3.45 1.84 -11.94
C THR A 3 -3.13 0.36 -12.16
N GLU A 4 -2.94 -0.06 -13.42
CA GLU A 4 -2.59 -1.44 -13.78
C GLU A 4 -1.33 -1.95 -13.08
N ILE A 5 -0.34 -1.06 -12.84
CA ILE A 5 0.91 -1.45 -12.18
C ILE A 5 0.69 -1.54 -10.66
N ILE A 6 -0.17 -0.70 -10.09
CA ILE A 6 -0.56 -0.79 -8.67
C ILE A 6 -1.29 -2.10 -8.41
N GLU A 7 -2.25 -2.45 -9.26
CA GLU A 7 -3.02 -3.70 -9.17
C GLU A 7 -2.11 -4.93 -9.37
N ALA A 8 -1.19 -4.89 -10.34
CA ALA A 8 -0.22 -5.97 -10.54
C ALA A 8 0.69 -6.17 -9.32
N LEU A 9 1.22 -5.09 -8.74
CA LEU A 9 2.04 -5.17 -7.52
C LEU A 9 1.24 -5.70 -6.33
N ALA A 10 -0.01 -5.27 -6.18
CA ALA A 10 -0.87 -5.78 -5.12
C ALA A 10 -1.18 -7.28 -5.30
N LEU A 11 -1.38 -7.76 -6.54
CA LEU A 11 -1.55 -9.18 -6.84
C LEU A 11 -0.30 -9.99 -6.51
N GLU A 12 0.89 -9.48 -6.81
CA GLU A 12 2.16 -10.14 -6.45
C GLU A 12 2.35 -10.21 -4.93
N LEU A 13 2.13 -9.11 -4.21
CA LEU A 13 2.17 -9.06 -2.76
C LEU A 13 1.18 -10.05 -2.13
N THR A 14 -0.05 -10.12 -2.64
CA THR A 14 -1.07 -11.06 -2.16
C THR A 14 -0.58 -12.49 -2.24
N LYS A 15 0.00 -12.88 -3.38
CA LYS A 15 0.56 -14.23 -3.58
C LYS A 15 1.71 -14.50 -2.62
N ALA A 16 2.62 -13.53 -2.44
CA ALA A 16 3.75 -13.67 -1.53
C ALA A 16 3.29 -13.85 -0.08
N THR A 17 2.36 -13.02 0.40
CA THR A 17 1.81 -13.09 1.76
C THR A 17 1.11 -14.42 2.03
N ILE A 18 0.29 -14.90 1.09
CA ILE A 18 -0.40 -16.19 1.25
C ILE A 18 0.60 -17.34 1.22
N ALA A 19 1.64 -17.29 0.38
CA ALA A 19 2.66 -18.33 0.29
C ALA A 19 3.58 -18.40 1.53
N ASP A 20 3.83 -17.27 2.18
CA ASP A 20 4.65 -17.18 3.40
C ASP A 20 3.88 -17.59 4.67
N THR A 21 2.55 -17.67 4.59
CA THR A 21 1.71 -18.07 5.72
C THR A 21 1.66 -19.60 5.86
N ASP A 22 1.71 -20.13 7.09
CA ASP A 22 1.66 -21.57 7.35
C ASP A 22 0.36 -22.20 6.78
N PRO A 23 0.47 -23.11 5.78
CA PRO A 23 -0.67 -23.76 5.14
C PRO A 23 -1.55 -24.56 6.12
N SER A 24 -0.99 -24.98 7.26
CA SER A 24 -1.71 -25.70 8.32
C SER A 24 -2.70 -24.79 9.05
N THR A 25 -2.54 -23.47 8.94
CA THR A 25 -3.33 -22.46 9.65
C THR A 25 -4.30 -21.69 8.76
N ILE A 26 -4.18 -21.81 7.43
CA ILE A 26 -5.00 -21.06 6.48
C ILE A 26 -5.65 -21.94 5.41
N ASN A 27 -6.87 -21.57 5.02
CA ASN A 27 -7.51 -22.13 3.84
C ASN A 27 -7.13 -21.33 2.60
N ILE A 28 -6.05 -21.73 1.93
CA ILE A 28 -5.56 -21.08 0.69
C ILE A 28 -6.57 -21.11 -0.46
N LYS A 29 -7.65 -21.91 -0.39
CA LYS A 29 -8.71 -21.92 -1.42
C LYS A 29 -9.87 -20.99 -1.07
N SER A 30 -9.82 -20.32 0.09
CA SER A 30 -10.86 -19.39 0.53
C SER A 30 -10.83 -18.11 -0.30
N ALA A 31 -11.88 -17.85 -1.07
CA ALA A 31 -12.02 -16.59 -1.81
C ALA A 31 -11.98 -15.38 -0.86
N ASP A 32 -12.59 -15.49 0.33
CA ASP A 32 -12.58 -14.43 1.34
C ASP A 32 -11.17 -14.10 1.82
N LEU A 33 -10.31 -15.11 1.98
CA LEU A 33 -8.90 -14.91 2.34
C LEU A 33 -8.19 -14.10 1.23
N TRP A 34 -8.30 -14.54 -0.02
CA TRP A 34 -7.65 -13.87 -1.16
C TRP A 34 -8.12 -12.43 -1.34
N VAL A 35 -9.43 -12.17 -1.25
CA VAL A 35 -9.99 -10.81 -1.40
C VAL A 35 -9.49 -9.89 -0.29
N LYS A 36 -9.50 -10.35 0.97
CA LYS A 36 -9.02 -9.54 2.10
C LYS A 36 -7.52 -9.23 1.98
N THR A 37 -6.69 -10.24 1.72
CA THR A 37 -5.25 -10.05 1.57
C THR A 37 -4.92 -9.14 0.37
N TYR A 38 -5.69 -9.21 -0.71
CA TYR A 38 -5.55 -8.30 -1.85
C TYR A 38 -5.89 -6.85 -1.51
N GLN A 39 -6.97 -6.61 -0.76
CA GLN A 39 -7.33 -5.26 -0.30
C GLN A 39 -6.26 -4.65 0.61
N GLU A 40 -5.68 -5.46 1.51
CA GLU A 40 -4.55 -5.05 2.36
C GLU A 40 -3.30 -4.73 1.53
N SER A 41 -3.00 -5.57 0.53
CA SER A 41 -1.88 -5.38 -0.39
C SER A 41 -2.03 -4.10 -1.22
N LEU A 42 -3.22 -3.83 -1.76
CA LEU A 42 -3.53 -2.59 -2.48
C LEU A 42 -3.27 -1.37 -1.59
N LYS A 43 -3.79 -1.39 -0.36
CA LYS A 43 -3.60 -0.31 0.60
C LYS A 43 -2.11 -0.08 0.91
N ALA A 44 -1.34 -1.14 1.11
CA ALA A 44 0.10 -1.05 1.37
C ALA A 44 0.87 -0.42 0.20
N VAL A 45 0.56 -0.81 -1.04
CA VAL A 45 1.19 -0.20 -2.24
C VAL A 45 0.83 1.27 -2.35
N GLU A 46 -0.43 1.63 -2.13
CA GLU A 46 -0.87 3.03 -2.16
C GLU A 46 -0.22 3.89 -1.08
N GLU A 47 -0.06 3.35 0.13
CA GLU A 47 0.63 4.03 1.24
C GLU A 47 2.11 4.23 0.92
N ALA A 48 2.80 3.20 0.44
CA ALA A 48 4.20 3.32 0.00
C ALA A 48 4.36 4.39 -1.10
N LEU A 49 3.41 4.46 -2.04
CA LEU A 49 3.40 5.50 -3.08
C LEU A 49 3.16 6.91 -2.53
N LYS A 50 2.41 7.06 -1.43
CA LYS A 50 2.21 8.36 -0.77
C LYS A 50 3.49 8.81 -0.07
N GLU A 51 4.19 7.91 0.62
CA GLU A 51 5.47 8.21 1.29
C GLU A 51 6.58 8.58 0.28
N LEU A 52 6.55 8.01 -0.93
CA LEU A 52 7.47 8.37 -2.01
C LEU A 52 7.21 9.76 -2.62
N LYS A 53 6.02 10.34 -2.42
CA LYS A 53 5.76 11.71 -2.87
C LYS A 53 6.42 12.66 -1.88
N PRO A 54 7.30 13.57 -2.32
CA PRO A 54 7.88 14.56 -1.42
C PRO A 54 6.74 15.36 -0.79
N LYS A 55 6.66 15.32 0.54
CA LYS A 55 5.75 16.15 1.33
C LYS A 55 5.95 17.59 0.83
N PRO A 56 4.90 18.31 0.37
CA PRO A 56 5.08 19.69 -0.01
C PRO A 56 5.72 20.41 1.18
N LYS A 57 6.93 20.95 0.97
CA LYS A 57 7.59 21.79 1.97
C LYS A 57 6.53 22.77 2.45
N ALA A 58 6.17 22.69 3.73
CA ALA A 58 5.38 23.73 4.35
C ALA A 58 6.08 25.04 3.99
N THR A 59 5.44 25.84 3.14
CA THR A 59 5.91 27.17 2.81
C THR A 59 5.95 27.91 4.13
N SER A 60 7.14 28.02 4.71
CA SER A 60 7.46 28.89 5.81
C SER A 60 7.01 30.28 5.39
N LYS A 61 5.82 30.66 5.84
CA LYS A 61 5.26 31.99 5.68
C LYS A 61 6.32 32.95 6.24
N PRO A 62 6.83 33.93 5.48
CA PRO A 62 7.74 34.90 6.06
C PRO A 62 7.00 35.62 7.19
N ILE A 63 7.62 35.66 8.36
CA ILE A 63 7.14 36.41 9.51
C ILE A 63 7.20 37.88 9.10
N SER A 64 6.08 38.40 8.61
CA SER A 64 5.90 39.82 8.35
C SER A 64 5.42 40.45 9.65
N GLY A 65 6.29 41.22 10.29
CA GLY A 65 5.92 42.17 11.34
C GLY A 65 6.81 42.07 12.57
N MET A 66 7.78 42.98 12.65
CA MET A 66 7.86 43.92 13.76
C MET A 66 8.80 45.04 13.31
N SER A 67 8.21 46.12 12.79
CA SER A 67 8.83 47.43 12.73
C SER A 67 8.68 48.13 14.07
#